data_AF-A0A485LPG7-F1
#
_entry.id   AF-A0A485LPG7-F1
#
_cell.length_a   1.000
_cell.length_b   1.000
_cell.length_c   1.000
_cell.angle_alpha   90.00
_cell.angle_beta   90.00
_cell.angle_gamma   90.00
#
_symmetry.space_group_name_H-M   'P 1'
#
loop_
_entity.id
_entity.type
_entity.pdbx_description
1 polymer ?
#
loop_
_entity_poly.entity_id
_entity_poly.type
_entity_poly.pdbx_seq_one_letter_code
_entity_poly.pdbx_strand_id
1 'polypeptide(L)'
;MSRKFKWKVDSEKHVVVWNFERRGWQKTEGSDWNIYWANKMSIKNMFNPENGIRLTDGQYVNHFPNHYELTRKDLMVKNIKRYKKEAEKDPSLAEKLDFIPVTYTLPGDYSLFVEEFRRNPNVMWIMKPCSKAQGKGIFIINKLSQTKKWANSKAVEGYVVSRYIENPLLIGGKKFDLRMYVLVISYRPLQAFVYSEGFARFCNVKYSSDIDDIDNPFMHLTNVAVQKHNEDYNNKHGGKWNIYNLRLYVEATRGRVS
;
A
#
# COMPACT_ATOMS: atom_id res chain seq x y z
N MET A 1 -9.20 -43.52 -4.47
CA MET A 1 -9.74 -42.26 -5.02
C MET A 1 -8.88 -41.11 -4.54
N SER A 2 -8.33 -40.29 -5.45
CA SER A 2 -7.60 -39.07 -5.05
C SER A 2 -8.53 -38.12 -4.30
N ARG A 3 -8.20 -37.76 -3.06
CA ARG A 3 -8.96 -36.77 -2.27
C ARG A 3 -9.00 -35.46 -3.07
N LYS A 4 -10.19 -34.97 -3.41
CA LYS A 4 -10.35 -33.68 -4.08
C LYS A 4 -9.88 -32.56 -3.15
N PHE A 5 -9.08 -31.64 -3.66
CA PHE A 5 -8.63 -30.46 -2.93
C PHE A 5 -9.85 -29.56 -2.61
N LYS A 6 -9.96 -29.12 -1.36
CA LYS A 6 -11.11 -28.38 -0.85
C LYS A 6 -10.79 -26.92 -0.57
N TRP A 7 -11.71 -26.02 -0.91
CA TRP A 7 -11.55 -24.58 -0.70
C TRP A 7 -12.74 -23.96 0.05
N LYS A 8 -12.44 -22.93 0.83
CA LYS A 8 -13.39 -22.12 1.60
C LYS A 8 -13.13 -20.64 1.38
N VAL A 9 -14.17 -19.82 1.33
CA VAL A 9 -14.08 -18.34 1.24
C VAL A 9 -15.15 -17.69 2.13
N ASP A 10 -14.86 -16.52 2.66
CA ASP A 10 -15.79 -15.70 3.47
C ASP A 10 -15.93 -14.27 2.93
N SER A 11 -15.37 -14.03 1.74
CA SER A 11 -15.46 -12.78 1.01
C SER A 11 -15.57 -13.09 -0.47
N GLU A 12 -16.60 -12.52 -1.11
CA GLU A 12 -16.80 -12.68 -2.53
C GLU A 12 -15.66 -12.00 -3.30
N LYS A 13 -14.76 -12.82 -3.82
CA LYS A 13 -13.76 -12.41 -4.80
C LYS A 13 -13.95 -13.27 -6.02
N HIS A 14 -14.77 -12.79 -6.95
CA HIS A 14 -15.19 -13.50 -8.16
C HIS A 14 -14.02 -14.16 -8.90
N VAL A 15 -12.88 -13.46 -9.03
CA VAL A 15 -11.69 -13.99 -9.71
C VAL A 15 -11.06 -15.18 -8.97
N VAL A 16 -11.06 -15.16 -7.64
CA VAL A 16 -10.48 -16.24 -6.82
C VAL A 16 -11.37 -17.47 -6.86
N VAL A 17 -12.67 -17.28 -6.66
CA VAL A 17 -13.68 -18.36 -6.72
C VAL A 17 -13.67 -19.02 -8.09
N TRP A 18 -13.74 -18.23 -9.16
CA TRP A 18 -13.66 -18.73 -10.54
C TRP A 18 -12.37 -19.53 -10.79
N ASN A 19 -11.24 -19.09 -10.23
CA ASN A 19 -9.98 -19.83 -10.34
C ASN A 19 -10.02 -21.18 -9.61
N PHE A 20 -10.68 -21.27 -8.46
CA PHE A 20 -10.84 -22.54 -7.73
C PHE A 20 -11.77 -23.50 -8.48
N GLU A 21 -12.90 -22.99 -8.99
CA GLU A 21 -13.86 -23.76 -9.78
C GLU A 21 -13.23 -24.31 -11.07
N ARG A 22 -12.48 -23.47 -11.80
CA ARG A 22 -11.81 -23.87 -13.04
C ARG A 22 -10.72 -24.95 -12.82
N ARG A 23 -10.18 -25.06 -11.60
CA ARG A 23 -9.25 -26.13 -11.19
C ARG A 23 -9.96 -27.41 -10.76
N GLY A 24 -11.29 -27.44 -10.73
CA GLY A 24 -12.08 -28.58 -10.27
C GLY A 24 -11.99 -28.82 -8.75
N TRP A 25 -11.59 -27.80 -7.98
CA TRP A 25 -11.52 -27.90 -6.53
C TRP A 25 -12.92 -27.84 -5.90
N GLN A 26 -13.11 -28.56 -4.79
CA GLN A 26 -14.41 -28.70 -4.15
C GLN A 26 -14.65 -27.59 -3.12
N LYS A 27 -15.74 -26.83 -3.26
CA LYS A 27 -16.17 -25.88 -2.23
C LYS A 27 -16.60 -26.62 -0.96
N THR A 28 -16.28 -26.07 0.20
CA THR A 28 -16.73 -26.58 1.50
C THR A 28 -17.05 -25.44 2.46
N GLU A 29 -18.06 -25.64 3.30
CA GLU A 29 -18.40 -24.73 4.41
C GLU A 29 -17.90 -25.25 5.77
N GLY A 30 -17.51 -26.53 5.83
CA GLY A 30 -17.08 -27.20 7.05
C GLY A 30 -15.66 -26.82 7.52
N SER A 31 -15.13 -27.62 8.44
CA SER A 31 -13.76 -27.52 8.96
C SER A 31 -12.73 -28.29 8.12
N ASP A 32 -13.19 -29.23 7.28
CA ASP A 32 -12.34 -29.97 6.34
C ASP A 32 -12.16 -29.18 5.04
N TRP A 33 -11.12 -28.34 5.00
CA TRP A 33 -10.68 -27.54 3.87
C TRP A 33 -9.16 -27.61 3.73
N ASN A 34 -8.63 -27.36 2.51
CA ASN A 34 -7.20 -27.24 2.27
C ASN A 34 -6.76 -25.78 2.15
N ILE A 35 -7.55 -24.94 1.47
CA ILE A 35 -7.31 -23.50 1.43
C ILE A 35 -8.53 -22.73 1.92
N TYR A 36 -8.31 -21.79 2.82
CA TYR A 36 -9.32 -20.82 3.22
C TYR A 36 -8.85 -19.42 2.80
N TRP A 37 -9.49 -18.90 1.76
CA TRP A 37 -9.35 -17.51 1.36
C TRP A 37 -10.21 -16.61 2.25
N ALA A 38 -9.65 -16.27 3.40
CA ALA A 38 -10.30 -15.58 4.49
C ALA A 38 -10.12 -14.05 4.43
N ASN A 39 -11.11 -13.34 4.97
CA ASN A 39 -11.07 -11.91 5.18
C ASN A 39 -10.24 -11.58 6.43
N LYS A 40 -9.92 -10.30 6.62
CA LYS A 40 -9.04 -9.86 7.72
C LYS A 40 -9.58 -10.18 9.11
N MET A 41 -10.91 -10.19 9.30
CA MET A 41 -11.52 -10.48 10.59
C MET A 41 -11.38 -11.96 10.92
N SER A 42 -11.69 -12.84 9.97
CA SER A 42 -11.53 -14.29 10.12
C SER A 42 -10.08 -14.66 10.41
N ILE A 43 -9.12 -14.05 9.71
CA ILE A 43 -7.69 -14.25 9.97
C ILE A 43 -7.31 -13.85 11.40
N LYS A 44 -7.78 -12.68 11.88
CA LYS A 44 -7.53 -12.26 13.27
C LYS A 44 -8.13 -13.25 14.27
N ASN A 45 -9.33 -13.73 14.01
CA ASN A 45 -9.99 -14.69 14.90
C ASN A 45 -9.27 -16.04 14.91
N MET A 46 -8.77 -16.53 13.76
CA MET A 46 -8.01 -17.77 13.67
C MET A 46 -6.69 -17.72 14.44
N PHE A 47 -6.00 -16.58 14.42
CA PHE A 47 -4.72 -16.43 15.10
C PHE A 47 -4.85 -15.83 16.51
N ASN A 48 -6.06 -15.58 17.01
CA ASN A 48 -6.26 -15.20 18.41
C ASN A 48 -6.16 -16.45 19.29
N PRO A 49 -5.18 -16.54 20.22
CA PRO A 49 -5.03 -17.69 21.11
C PRO A 49 -6.27 -17.99 21.95
N GLU A 50 -7.05 -16.96 22.31
CA GLU A 50 -8.27 -17.09 23.14
C GLU A 50 -9.38 -17.88 22.44
N ASN A 51 -9.40 -17.88 21.10
CA ASN A 51 -10.42 -18.60 20.33
C ASN A 51 -10.10 -20.10 20.18
N GLY A 52 -8.90 -20.54 20.57
CA GLY A 52 -8.49 -21.95 20.50
C GLY A 52 -8.39 -22.55 19.09
N ILE A 53 -8.48 -21.73 18.04
CA ILE A 53 -8.39 -22.21 16.65
C ILE A 53 -6.94 -22.57 16.32
N ARG A 54 -6.71 -23.77 15.81
CA ARG A 54 -5.41 -24.23 15.32
C ARG A 54 -5.55 -24.79 13.91
N LEU A 55 -4.68 -24.34 13.02
CA LEU A 55 -4.58 -24.90 11.68
C LEU A 55 -3.90 -26.26 11.75
N THR A 56 -4.41 -27.23 11.00
CA THR A 56 -3.78 -28.54 10.87
C THR A 56 -2.89 -28.60 9.64
N ASP A 57 -2.02 -29.61 9.57
CA ASP A 57 -1.19 -29.82 8.38
C ASP A 57 -2.05 -29.93 7.12
N GLY A 58 -1.62 -29.24 6.06
CA GLY A 58 -2.36 -29.16 4.79
C GLY A 58 -3.48 -28.11 4.75
N GLN A 59 -3.64 -27.30 5.81
CA GLN A 59 -4.49 -26.12 5.84
C GLN A 59 -3.71 -24.83 5.58
N TYR A 60 -4.12 -24.08 4.56
CA TYR A 60 -3.49 -22.84 4.12
C TYR A 60 -4.46 -21.66 4.18
N VAL A 61 -3.97 -20.51 4.63
CA VAL A 61 -4.71 -19.24 4.65
C VAL A 61 -3.96 -18.16 3.89
N ASN A 62 -4.68 -17.18 3.34
CA ASN A 62 -4.14 -16.14 2.46
C ASN A 62 -3.51 -14.93 3.19
N HIS A 63 -3.25 -15.04 4.49
CA HIS A 63 -2.62 -13.98 5.29
C HIS A 63 -1.75 -14.58 6.40
N PHE A 64 -0.59 -13.97 6.62
CA PHE A 64 0.22 -14.24 7.80
C PHE A 64 -0.39 -13.60 9.06
N PRO A 65 -0.14 -14.19 10.25
CA PRO A 65 -0.40 -13.50 11.51
C PRO A 65 0.33 -12.15 11.50
N ASN A 66 -0.28 -11.13 12.10
CA ASN A 66 0.27 -9.78 12.18
C ASN A 66 0.60 -9.10 10.83
N HIS A 67 -0.04 -9.51 9.72
CA HIS A 67 0.13 -8.86 8.40
C HIS A 67 -0.08 -7.32 8.41
N TYR A 68 -0.77 -6.80 9.42
CA TYR A 68 -1.01 -5.36 9.60
C TYR A 68 0.28 -4.59 9.93
N GLU A 69 1.33 -5.24 10.45
CA GLU A 69 2.65 -4.64 10.73
C GLU A 69 3.32 -4.05 9.47
N LEU A 70 3.07 -4.66 8.31
CA LEU A 70 3.57 -4.20 7.02
C LEU A 70 2.51 -3.47 6.18
N THR A 71 1.23 -3.51 6.55
CA THR A 71 0.15 -2.96 5.71
C THR A 71 -0.56 -1.74 6.31
N ARG A 72 -0.42 -1.49 7.62
CA ARG A 72 -0.81 -0.23 8.24
C ARG A 72 0.36 0.77 8.19
N LYS A 73 0.05 2.03 7.90
CA LYS A 73 1.09 3.04 7.61
C LYS A 73 1.93 3.38 8.85
N ASP A 74 1.29 3.54 10.01
CA ASP A 74 1.94 3.81 11.29
C ASP A 74 2.88 2.67 11.70
N LEU A 75 2.42 1.43 11.59
CA LEU A 75 3.21 0.26 11.95
C LEU A 75 4.37 0.02 10.97
N MET A 76 4.13 0.23 9.66
CA MET A 76 5.21 0.21 8.67
C MET A 76 6.30 1.22 9.01
N VAL A 77 5.93 2.47 9.32
CA VAL A 77 6.89 3.53 9.71
C VAL A 77 7.64 3.13 10.99
N LYS A 78 6.94 2.62 11.99
CA LYS A 78 7.54 2.14 13.25
C LYS A 78 8.55 1.01 12.99
N ASN A 79 8.20 0.04 12.13
CA ASN A 79 9.07 -1.09 11.80
C ASN A 79 10.30 -0.66 10.99
N ILE A 80 10.14 0.26 10.04
CA ILE A 80 11.27 0.85 9.29
C ILE A 80 12.22 1.61 10.23
N LYS A 81 11.68 2.43 11.14
CA LYS A 81 12.50 3.15 12.15
C LYS A 81 13.25 2.18 13.05
N ARG A 82 12.61 1.08 13.50
CA ARG A 82 13.27 0.03 14.29
C ARG A 82 14.39 -0.63 13.50
N TYR A 83 14.14 -1.03 12.25
CA TYR A 83 15.15 -1.64 11.38
C TYR A 83 16.35 -0.71 11.15
N LYS A 84 16.13 0.58 10.86
CA LYS A 84 17.23 1.55 10.71
C LYS A 84 18.11 1.62 11.97
N LYS A 85 17.51 1.68 13.15
CA LYS A 85 18.24 1.69 14.44
C LYS A 85 19.01 0.39 14.71
N GLU A 86 18.50 -0.74 14.24
CA GLU A 86 19.20 -2.03 14.33
C GLU A 86 20.37 -2.10 13.35
N ALA A 87 20.17 -1.62 12.12
CA ALA A 87 21.20 -1.53 11.09
C ALA A 87 22.33 -0.54 11.42
N GLU A 88 22.07 0.49 12.22
CA GLU A 88 23.11 1.37 12.77
C GLU A 88 24.05 0.65 13.76
N LYS A 89 23.55 -0.39 14.44
CA LYS A 89 24.34 -1.21 15.38
C LYS A 89 25.05 -2.36 14.71
N ASP A 90 24.47 -2.88 13.63
CA ASP A 90 25.03 -3.97 12.85
C ASP A 90 25.10 -3.55 11.37
N PRO A 91 26.28 -3.06 10.92
CA PRO A 91 26.48 -2.64 9.53
C PRO A 91 26.23 -3.75 8.50
N SER A 92 26.24 -5.03 8.90
CA SER A 92 25.90 -6.13 7.99
C SER A 92 24.42 -6.11 7.56
N LEU A 93 23.57 -5.43 8.33
CA LEU A 93 22.15 -5.19 8.05
C LEU A 93 21.91 -3.83 7.39
N ALA A 94 22.95 -3.04 7.11
CA ALA A 94 22.82 -1.68 6.60
C ALA A 94 22.47 -1.65 5.10
N GLU A 95 21.22 -1.96 4.78
CA GLU A 95 20.66 -1.57 3.50
C GLU A 95 20.35 -0.08 3.47
N LYS A 96 20.74 0.58 2.38
CA LYS A 96 20.37 1.98 2.14
C LYS A 96 18.87 2.04 1.82
N LEU A 97 18.08 2.40 2.83
CA LEU A 97 16.66 2.71 2.69
C LEU A 97 16.42 4.18 2.31
N ASP A 98 17.20 4.69 1.36
CA ASP A 98 17.16 6.07 0.85
C ASP A 98 15.91 6.34 0.00
N PHE A 99 15.29 5.29 -0.54
CA PHE A 99 14.02 5.34 -1.25
C PHE A 99 12.81 5.61 -0.35
N ILE A 100 12.97 5.61 0.98
CA ILE A 100 11.87 5.84 1.94
C ILE A 100 11.88 7.31 2.37
N PRO A 101 10.82 8.10 2.06
CA PRO A 101 10.74 9.49 2.48
C PRO A 101 10.73 9.65 4.01
N VAL A 102 11.30 10.76 4.49
CA VAL A 102 11.21 11.16 5.90
C VAL A 102 9.75 11.19 6.34
N THR A 103 9.43 10.44 7.40
CA THR A 103 8.05 10.22 7.84
C THR A 103 7.94 10.21 9.37
N TYR A 104 6.86 10.83 9.86
CA TYR A 104 6.51 10.94 11.28
C TYR A 104 5.08 10.43 11.52
N THR A 105 4.82 9.90 12.73
CA THR A 105 3.50 9.39 13.14
C THR A 105 2.87 10.32 14.17
N LEU A 106 1.75 10.95 13.81
CA LEU A 106 1.01 11.87 14.67
C LEU A 106 -0.09 11.16 15.48
N PRO A 107 -0.37 11.60 16.72
CA PRO A 107 0.21 12.78 17.39
C PRO A 107 1.60 12.57 18.01
N GLY A 108 2.08 11.33 18.13
CA GLY A 108 3.29 11.00 18.92
C GLY A 108 4.56 11.73 18.50
N ASP A 109 4.78 11.93 17.19
CA ASP A 109 5.96 12.58 16.63
C ASP A 109 5.72 14.07 16.29
N TYR A 110 4.65 14.71 16.80
CA TYR A 110 4.27 16.06 16.36
C TYR A 110 5.37 17.11 16.55
N SER A 111 6.02 17.14 17.72
CA SER A 111 7.10 18.10 17.99
C SER A 111 8.30 17.93 17.05
N LEU A 112 8.69 16.67 16.78
CA LEU A 112 9.77 16.35 15.84
C LEU A 112 9.42 16.76 14.41
N PHE A 113 8.17 16.53 14.00
CA PHE A 113 7.68 16.98 12.70
C PHE A 113 7.71 18.51 12.58
N VAL A 114 7.30 19.24 13.63
CA VAL A 114 7.32 20.72 13.62
C VAL A 114 8.74 21.26 13.52
N GLU A 115 9.71 20.64 14.21
CA GLU A 115 11.13 21.01 14.10
C GLU A 115 11.66 20.79 12.67
N GLU A 116 11.40 19.61 12.10
CA GLU A 116 11.83 19.28 10.73
C GLU A 116 11.19 20.19 9.68
N PHE A 117 9.91 20.52 9.86
CA PHE A 117 9.20 21.45 8.99
C PHE A 117 9.84 22.85 9.05
N ARG A 118 10.19 23.35 10.24
CA ARG A 118 10.82 24.66 10.40
C ARG A 118 12.23 24.70 9.79
N ARG A 119 12.97 23.60 9.80
CA ARG A 119 14.24 23.47 9.09
C ARG A 119 14.09 23.51 7.57
N ASN A 120 12.98 22.99 7.05
CA ASN A 120 12.73 22.84 5.63
C ASN A 120 11.38 23.46 5.21
N PRO A 121 11.19 24.79 5.33
CA PRO A 121 9.88 25.43 5.19
C PRO A 121 9.29 25.38 3.78
N ASN A 122 10.13 25.16 2.76
CA ASN A 122 9.72 25.10 1.36
C ASN A 122 9.35 23.68 0.90
N VAL A 123 9.48 22.68 1.77
CA VAL A 123 9.17 21.28 1.44
C VAL A 123 7.69 20.99 1.63
N MET A 124 7.09 20.33 0.65
CA MET A 124 5.73 19.84 0.76
C MET A 124 5.66 18.54 1.57
N TRP A 125 4.57 18.36 2.31
CA TRP A 125 4.32 17.16 3.11
C TRP A 125 2.95 16.58 2.79
N ILE A 126 2.84 15.26 2.74
CA ILE A 126 1.58 14.54 2.54
C ILE A 126 1.13 13.90 3.84
N MET A 127 -0.06 14.28 4.29
CA MET A 127 -0.71 13.74 5.48
C MET A 127 -1.68 12.64 5.08
N LYS A 128 -1.59 11.47 5.72
CA LYS A 128 -2.40 10.29 5.42
C LYS A 128 -2.93 9.66 6.71
N PRO A 129 -4.22 9.33 6.81
CA PRO A 129 -4.73 8.61 7.97
C PRO A 129 -4.14 7.20 8.05
N CYS A 130 -3.80 6.74 9.24
CA CYS A 130 -3.09 5.47 9.46
C CYS A 130 -3.88 4.26 8.93
N SER A 131 -5.19 4.22 9.24
CA SER A 131 -6.04 3.05 9.01
C SER A 131 -6.99 3.16 7.81
N LYS A 132 -6.99 4.31 7.09
CA LYS A 132 -7.83 4.51 5.90
C LYS A 132 -7.12 4.11 4.60
N ALA A 133 -7.92 3.85 3.57
CA ALA A 133 -7.47 3.47 2.24
C ALA A 133 -8.15 4.32 1.15
N GLN A 134 -7.85 4.04 -0.12
CA GLN A 134 -8.51 4.64 -1.30
C GLN A 134 -8.33 6.16 -1.48
N GLY A 135 -7.35 6.78 -0.81
CA GLY A 135 -7.11 8.22 -0.90
C GLY A 135 -7.97 9.06 0.06
N LYS A 136 -8.87 8.44 0.82
CA LYS A 136 -9.76 9.15 1.75
C LYS A 136 -8.98 9.80 2.89
N GLY A 137 -9.21 11.10 3.09
CA GLY A 137 -8.56 11.90 4.14
C GLY A 137 -7.09 12.24 3.87
N ILE A 138 -6.59 11.99 2.67
CA ILE A 138 -5.24 12.42 2.29
C ILE A 138 -5.28 13.88 1.85
N PHE A 139 -4.32 14.66 2.32
CA PHE A 139 -4.11 16.03 1.86
C PHE A 139 -2.62 16.37 1.91
N ILE A 140 -2.22 17.35 1.10
CA ILE A 140 -0.85 17.88 1.09
C ILE A 140 -0.86 19.19 1.87
N ILE A 141 0.25 19.47 2.55
CA ILE A 141 0.48 20.72 3.27
C ILE A 141 1.83 21.32 2.87
N ASN A 142 1.86 22.64 2.78
CA ASN A 142 3.06 23.45 2.66
C ASN A 142 3.13 24.54 3.73
N LYS A 143 2.15 24.60 4.65
CA LYS A 143 2.12 25.50 5.80
C LYS A 143 1.69 24.71 7.04
N LEU A 144 2.37 24.91 8.17
CA LEU A 144 2.00 24.24 9.44
C LEU A 144 0.57 24.51 9.87
N SER A 145 0.01 25.68 9.56
CA SER A 145 -1.38 26.02 9.87
C SER A 145 -2.40 25.05 9.26
N GLN A 146 -2.06 24.38 8.15
CA GLN A 146 -2.93 23.39 7.50
C GLN A 146 -3.05 22.09 8.30
N THR A 147 -2.16 21.81 9.26
CA THR A 147 -2.29 20.68 10.19
C THR A 147 -3.54 20.77 11.07
N LYS A 148 -4.15 21.95 11.21
CA LYS A 148 -5.45 22.15 11.87
C LYS A 148 -6.56 21.32 11.22
N LYS A 149 -6.46 21.01 9.90
CA LYS A 149 -7.39 20.10 9.21
C LYS A 149 -7.42 18.71 9.88
N TRP A 150 -6.29 18.26 10.42
CA TRP A 150 -6.18 17.04 11.22
C TRP A 150 -6.62 17.26 12.68
N ALA A 151 -6.14 18.32 13.33
CA ALA A 151 -6.41 18.55 14.76
C ALA A 151 -7.90 18.77 15.09
N ASN A 152 -8.68 19.31 14.15
CA ASN A 152 -10.09 19.62 14.33
C ASN A 152 -11.03 18.41 14.11
N SER A 153 -10.50 17.19 13.87
CA SER A 153 -11.36 16.01 13.73
C SER A 153 -11.94 15.59 15.09
N LYS A 154 -13.24 15.24 15.12
CA LYS A 154 -14.01 14.87 16.34
C LYS A 154 -13.37 13.78 17.22
N ALA A 155 -12.47 12.98 16.66
CA ALA A 155 -11.57 12.09 17.37
C ALA A 155 -10.15 12.34 16.86
N VAL A 156 -9.14 12.26 17.72
CA VAL A 156 -7.72 12.33 17.33
C VAL A 156 -7.39 11.09 16.49
N GLU A 157 -7.64 11.17 15.19
CA GLU A 157 -7.30 10.12 14.25
C GLU A 157 -5.78 10.08 14.08
N GLY A 158 -5.18 8.90 14.15
CA GLY A 158 -3.74 8.73 13.88
C GLY A 158 -3.43 9.04 12.42
N TYR A 159 -2.39 9.84 12.19
CA TYR A 159 -1.90 10.19 10.86
C TYR A 159 -0.43 9.87 10.71
N VAL A 160 -0.01 9.56 9.49
CA VAL A 160 1.40 9.65 9.09
C VAL A 160 1.58 10.91 8.25
N VAL A 161 2.63 11.66 8.54
CA VAL A 161 3.07 12.82 7.75
C VAL A 161 4.41 12.47 7.13
N SER A 162 4.48 12.50 5.80
CA SER A 162 5.64 12.08 5.02
C SER A 162 6.04 13.23 4.10
N ARG A 163 7.35 13.41 3.88
CA ARG A 163 7.84 14.31 2.84
C ARG A 163 7.20 13.93 1.51
N TYR A 164 6.66 14.92 0.80
CA TYR A 164 6.04 14.72 -0.49
C TYR A 164 7.12 14.64 -1.58
N ILE A 165 6.91 13.79 -2.58
CA ILE A 165 7.83 13.68 -3.72
C ILE A 165 7.38 14.70 -4.76
N GLU A 166 8.05 15.85 -4.76
CA GLU A 166 7.69 17.04 -5.54
C GLU A 166 8.11 16.94 -7.01
N ASN A 167 9.14 16.13 -7.29
CA ASN A 167 9.66 15.89 -8.64
C ASN A 167 9.45 14.42 -9.05
N PRO A 168 8.20 13.93 -9.16
CA PRO A 168 7.94 12.58 -9.62
C PRO A 168 8.29 12.43 -11.11
N LEU A 169 8.62 11.21 -11.55
CA LEU A 169 8.65 10.91 -12.98
C LEU A 169 7.24 11.12 -13.57
N LEU A 170 7.17 11.91 -14.64
CA LEU A 170 5.93 12.21 -15.36
C LEU A 170 5.95 11.55 -16.73
N ILE A 171 4.79 11.07 -17.18
CA ILE A 171 4.56 10.59 -18.55
C ILE A 171 3.41 11.39 -19.12
N GLY A 172 3.63 12.07 -20.25
CA GLY A 172 2.66 13.02 -20.80
C GLY A 172 2.31 14.16 -19.84
N GLY A 173 3.24 14.52 -18.94
CA GLY A 173 3.02 15.50 -17.87
C GLY A 173 2.16 15.00 -16.71
N LYS A 174 1.78 13.72 -16.65
CA LYS A 174 0.90 13.17 -15.60
C LYS A 174 1.69 12.32 -14.61
N LYS A 175 1.37 12.48 -13.33
CA LYS A 175 1.93 11.68 -12.23
C LYS A 175 1.35 10.26 -12.26
N PHE A 176 2.14 9.27 -11.84
CA PHE A 176 1.68 7.90 -11.68
C PHE A 176 2.32 7.19 -10.49
N ASP A 177 1.73 6.06 -10.09
CA ASP A 177 2.32 5.11 -9.15
C ASP A 177 2.36 3.70 -9.75
N LEU A 178 3.28 2.86 -9.26
CA LEU A 178 3.36 1.46 -9.64
C LEU A 178 2.64 0.55 -8.64
N ARG A 179 1.74 -0.27 -9.15
CA ARG A 179 1.21 -1.43 -8.42
C ARG A 179 1.95 -2.69 -8.87
N MET A 180 2.75 -3.21 -7.96
CA MET A 180 3.39 -4.53 -8.06
C MET A 180 2.72 -5.51 -7.09
N TYR A 181 2.80 -6.80 -7.40
CA TYR A 181 2.26 -7.87 -6.57
C TYR A 181 3.39 -8.75 -6.06
N VAL A 182 3.44 -8.99 -4.75
CA VAL A 182 4.41 -9.86 -4.11
C VAL A 182 3.65 -10.97 -3.37
N LEU A 183 3.97 -12.22 -3.68
CA LEU A 183 3.50 -13.39 -2.96
C LEU A 183 4.59 -13.84 -1.97
N VAL A 184 4.27 -13.80 -0.69
CA VAL A 184 5.13 -14.40 0.35
C VAL A 184 4.49 -15.72 0.75
N ILE A 185 5.27 -16.81 0.70
CA ILE A 185 4.79 -18.15 1.09
C ILE A 185 5.41 -18.64 2.40
N SER A 186 6.57 -18.10 2.79
CA SER A 186 7.22 -18.38 4.07
C SER A 186 8.07 -17.19 4.53
N TYR A 187 8.20 -17.01 5.84
CA TYR A 187 9.17 -16.09 6.46
C TYR A 187 10.36 -16.84 7.10
N ARG A 188 10.30 -18.18 7.18
CA ARG A 188 11.33 -19.03 7.79
C ARG A 188 11.47 -20.35 7.01
N PRO A 189 12.38 -20.42 6.02
CA PRO A 189 13.15 -19.31 5.45
C PRO A 189 12.24 -18.33 4.68
N LEU A 190 12.69 -17.09 4.47
CA LEU A 190 11.94 -16.12 3.67
C LEU A 190 11.85 -16.59 2.21
N GLN A 191 10.63 -16.73 1.72
CA GLN A 191 10.32 -17.07 0.33
C GLN A 191 9.28 -16.07 -0.21
N ALA A 192 9.75 -15.14 -1.04
CA ALA A 192 8.95 -14.08 -1.63
C ALA A 192 9.12 -14.04 -3.15
N PHE A 193 8.01 -13.89 -3.87
CA PHE A 193 7.96 -13.90 -5.34
C PHE A 193 7.29 -12.63 -5.83
N VAL A 194 7.97 -11.88 -6.69
CA VAL A 194 7.40 -10.73 -7.38
C VAL A 194 6.68 -11.23 -8.63
N TYR A 195 5.40 -10.92 -8.78
CA TYR A 195 4.67 -11.26 -9.99
C TYR A 195 5.19 -10.42 -11.16
N SER A 196 5.37 -11.04 -12.32
CA SER A 196 5.93 -10.39 -13.51
C SER A 196 5.02 -9.29 -14.06
N GLU A 197 3.72 -9.35 -13.78
CA GLU A 197 2.78 -8.31 -14.16
C GLU A 197 2.44 -7.36 -13.01
N GLY A 198 2.10 -6.15 -13.41
CA GLY A 198 1.65 -5.07 -12.56
C GLY A 198 1.11 -3.96 -13.46
N PHE A 199 0.82 -2.80 -12.87
CA PHE A 199 0.39 -1.66 -13.66
C PHE A 199 0.79 -0.33 -13.05
N ALA A 200 1.08 0.64 -13.90
CA ALA A 200 1.12 2.05 -13.56
C ALA A 200 -0.31 2.60 -13.49
N ARG A 201 -0.62 3.40 -12.47
CA ARG A 201 -1.87 4.14 -12.35
C ARG A 201 -1.59 5.63 -12.46
N PHE A 202 -2.21 6.27 -13.45
CA PHE A 202 -2.02 7.67 -13.74
C PHE A 202 -3.06 8.54 -13.05
N CYS A 203 -2.66 9.76 -12.73
CA CYS A 203 -3.56 10.88 -12.52
C CYS A 203 -4.19 11.31 -13.85
N ASN A 204 -5.40 11.89 -13.82
CA ASN A 204 -6.05 12.41 -15.01
C ASN A 204 -5.53 13.80 -15.41
N VAL A 205 -5.15 14.61 -14.42
CA VAL A 205 -4.70 16.00 -14.59
C VAL A 205 -3.17 16.04 -14.70
N LYS A 206 -2.64 16.98 -15.50
CA LYS A 206 -1.20 17.24 -15.58
C LYS A 206 -0.67 17.68 -14.22
N TYR A 207 0.51 17.20 -13.86
CA TYR A 207 1.17 17.52 -12.61
C TYR A 207 1.74 18.94 -12.63
N SER A 208 1.53 19.64 -11.52
CA SER A 208 2.10 20.93 -11.15
C SER A 208 2.53 20.82 -9.69
N SER A 209 3.56 21.56 -9.30
CA SER A 209 3.96 21.73 -7.89
C SER A 209 3.57 23.10 -7.35
N ASP A 210 2.83 23.89 -8.13
CA ASP A 210 2.44 25.24 -7.77
C ASP A 210 1.50 25.24 -6.56
N ILE A 211 1.62 26.27 -5.73
CA ILE A 211 0.88 26.36 -4.47
C ILE A 211 -0.63 26.39 -4.71
N ASP A 212 -1.06 26.99 -5.81
CA ASP A 212 -2.48 27.11 -6.17
C ASP A 212 -3.09 25.75 -6.56
N ASP A 213 -2.25 24.79 -6.96
CA ASP A 213 -2.67 23.45 -7.40
C ASP A 213 -2.60 22.38 -6.29
N ILE A 214 -1.99 22.69 -5.14
CA ILE A 214 -1.68 21.71 -4.08
C ILE A 214 -2.90 20.98 -3.50
N ASP A 215 -4.05 21.67 -3.49
CA ASP A 215 -5.31 21.14 -2.96
C ASP A 215 -6.07 20.31 -4.02
N ASN A 216 -5.59 20.22 -5.28
CA ASN A 216 -6.21 19.42 -6.34
C ASN A 216 -5.83 17.93 -6.21
N PRO A 217 -6.74 17.06 -5.71
CA PRO A 217 -6.42 15.66 -5.49
C PRO A 217 -6.26 14.88 -6.80
N PHE A 218 -6.87 15.33 -7.91
CA PHE A 218 -6.80 14.65 -9.20
C PHE A 218 -5.42 14.73 -9.85
N MET A 219 -4.61 15.69 -9.44
CA MET A 219 -3.23 15.88 -9.87
C MET A 219 -2.24 15.05 -9.04
N HIS A 220 -2.52 14.89 -7.76
CA HIS A 220 -1.55 14.39 -6.79
C HIS A 220 -1.81 12.96 -6.30
N LEU A 221 -3.06 12.48 -6.38
CA LEU A 221 -3.50 11.17 -5.87
C LEU A 221 -3.93 10.24 -7.00
N THR A 222 -3.11 9.24 -7.31
CA THR A 222 -3.33 8.24 -8.38
C THR A 222 -4.38 7.16 -8.05
N ASN A 223 -5.08 7.29 -6.92
CA ASN A 223 -6.09 6.32 -6.50
C ASN A 223 -7.30 6.36 -7.44
N VAL A 224 -7.66 5.23 -8.05
CA VAL A 224 -8.88 5.10 -8.89
C VAL A 224 -10.14 5.63 -8.18
N ALA A 225 -10.25 5.41 -6.87
CA ALA A 225 -11.37 5.91 -6.07
C ALA A 225 -11.47 7.44 -6.01
N VAL A 226 -10.36 8.14 -6.23
CA VAL A 226 -10.30 9.60 -6.42
C VAL A 226 -10.52 9.91 -7.89
N GLN A 227 -9.71 9.34 -8.77
CA GLN A 227 -9.67 9.65 -10.20
C GLN A 227 -11.00 9.43 -10.94
N LYS A 228 -11.81 8.45 -10.52
CA LYS A 228 -13.12 8.17 -11.14
C LYS A 228 -14.14 9.30 -11.02
N HIS A 229 -13.90 10.27 -10.15
CA HIS A 229 -14.77 11.43 -9.94
C HIS A 229 -14.37 12.64 -10.81
N ASN A 230 -13.29 12.53 -11.57
CA ASN A 230 -12.90 13.54 -12.54
C ASN A 230 -13.66 13.30 -13.86
N GLU A 231 -14.08 14.39 -14.51
CA GLU A 231 -14.89 14.36 -15.74
C GLU A 231 -14.20 13.65 -16.90
N ASP A 232 -12.87 13.78 -17.01
CA ASP A 232 -12.06 13.17 -18.07
C ASP A 232 -11.67 11.71 -17.77
N TYR A 233 -12.26 11.07 -16.75
CA TYR A 233 -11.89 9.71 -16.38
C TYR A 233 -12.35 8.69 -17.43
N ASN A 234 -11.36 8.07 -18.09
CA ASN A 234 -11.62 7.00 -19.03
C ASN A 234 -11.98 5.69 -18.29
N ASN A 235 -13.27 5.36 -18.24
CA ASN A 235 -13.76 4.14 -17.59
C ASN A 235 -13.30 2.83 -18.26
N LYS A 236 -12.89 2.83 -19.53
CA LYS A 236 -12.43 1.63 -20.25
C LYS A 236 -11.01 1.23 -19.84
N HIS A 237 -10.08 2.18 -19.81
CA HIS A 237 -8.67 1.92 -19.47
C HIS A 237 -8.34 2.24 -18.00
N GLY A 238 -9.18 3.03 -17.33
CA GLY A 238 -9.03 3.42 -15.93
C GLY A 238 -7.77 4.21 -15.60
N GLY A 239 -7.15 4.84 -16.62
CA GLY A 239 -5.86 5.52 -16.48
C GLY A 239 -4.74 4.56 -16.08
N LYS A 240 -4.68 3.36 -16.67
CA LYS A 240 -3.66 2.36 -16.33
C LYS A 240 -2.86 1.91 -17.54
N TRP A 241 -1.56 1.75 -17.34
CA TRP A 241 -0.69 1.00 -18.26
C TRP A 241 -0.22 -0.27 -17.55
N ASN A 242 -0.24 -1.40 -18.25
CA ASN A 242 0.46 -2.58 -17.75
C ASN A 242 1.97 -2.30 -17.68
N ILE A 243 2.69 -3.11 -16.90
CA ILE A 243 4.12 -2.91 -16.68
C ILE A 243 4.94 -3.02 -17.98
N TYR A 244 4.48 -3.82 -18.94
CA TYR A 244 5.12 -3.99 -20.24
C TYR A 244 5.11 -2.69 -21.06
N ASN A 245 3.93 -2.07 -21.23
CA ASN A 245 3.79 -0.79 -21.94
C ASN A 245 4.56 0.33 -21.26
N LEU A 246 4.54 0.36 -19.92
CA LEU A 246 5.35 1.31 -19.16
C LEU A 246 6.85 1.10 -19.45
N ARG A 247 7.33 -0.14 -19.38
CA ARG A 247 8.72 -0.49 -19.65
C ARG A 247 9.11 -0.09 -21.06
N LEU A 248 8.32 -0.44 -22.07
CA LEU A 248 8.57 -0.04 -23.46
C LEU A 248 8.69 1.49 -23.60
N TYR A 249 7.79 2.25 -22.98
CA TYR A 249 7.84 3.71 -23.01
C TYR A 249 9.11 4.26 -22.34
N VAL A 250 9.45 3.76 -21.15
CA VAL A 250 10.64 4.19 -20.40
C VAL A 250 11.90 3.84 -21.17
N GLU A 251 12.03 2.62 -21.70
CA GLU A 251 13.17 2.21 -22.52
C GLU A 251 13.32 3.07 -23.78
N ALA A 252 12.20 3.38 -24.47
CA ALA A 252 12.22 4.21 -25.67
C ALA A 252 12.58 5.68 -25.39
N THR A 253 12.21 6.23 -24.22
CA THR A 253 12.38 7.65 -23.91
C THR A 253 13.58 7.97 -23.03
N ARG A 254 14.08 6.99 -22.26
CA ARG A 254 15.18 7.14 -21.29
C ARG A 254 16.35 6.19 -21.56
N GLY A 255 16.23 5.32 -22.56
CA GLY A 255 17.22 4.28 -22.85
C GLY A 255 17.02 3.02 -21.99
N ARG A 256 17.68 1.95 -22.40
CA ARG A 256 17.80 0.72 -21.60
C ARG A 256 18.94 0.87 -20.60
N VAL A 257 18.71 0.42 -19.38
CA VAL A 257 19.80 0.20 -18.42
C VAL A 257 20.56 -1.03 -18.90
N SER A 258 21.86 -0.85 -19.16
CA SER A 258 22.81 -1.90 -19.54
C SER A 258 23.04 -2.89 -18.40
#